data_AF-Q0RM42-F1
#
_entry.id   AF-Q0RM42-F1
#
_cell.length_a   1.000
_cell.length_b   1.000
_cell.length_c   1.000
_cell.angle_alpha   90.00
_cell.angle_beta   90.00
_cell.angle_gamma   90.00
#
_symmetry.space_group_name_H-M   'P 1'
#
loop_
_entity.id
_entity.type
_entity.pdbx_description
1 polymer ?
#
loop_
_entity_poly.entity_id
_entity_poly.type
_entity_poly.pdbx_seq_one_letter_code
_entity_poly.pdbx_strand_id
1 'polypeptide(L)'
;MARRDTLTPDRQKTICDALRAGLFHATAAALAGVGDATLRRWLQRGREDLAAGRATKWATLAQDTARAEATAEVRWAGQIQTAAAAGDWRAGAWMLSHRFPARWSDKIDVTLGLEDGAFDEVVRQLADLVVDHVDPEAPNGQRGPAR
;
A
#
# COMPACT_ATOMS: atom_id res chain seq x y z
N MET A 1 39.58 5.03 -5.51
CA MET A 1 39.28 3.64 -5.07
C MET A 1 37.89 3.27 -5.55
N ALA A 2 37.75 2.18 -6.30
CA ALA A 2 36.49 1.79 -6.92
C ALA A 2 35.49 1.29 -5.84
N ARG A 3 34.40 2.05 -5.62
CA ARG A 3 33.32 1.66 -4.71
C ARG A 3 32.60 0.44 -5.29
N ARG A 4 32.95 -0.77 -4.84
CA ARG A 4 32.22 -2.01 -5.18
C ARG A 4 30.87 -2.05 -4.43
N ASP A 5 29.94 -1.19 -4.86
CA ASP A 5 28.52 -1.23 -4.49
C ASP A 5 27.80 -2.36 -5.24
N THR A 6 28.26 -3.60 -5.06
CA THR A 6 27.63 -4.77 -5.69
C THR A 6 26.75 -5.48 -4.68
N LEU A 7 25.58 -5.94 -5.14
CA LEU A 7 24.73 -6.87 -4.40
C LEU A 7 25.48 -8.17 -4.18
N THR A 8 25.71 -8.51 -2.90
CA THR A 8 26.28 -9.78 -2.46
C THR A 8 25.17 -10.62 -1.79
N PRO A 9 25.32 -11.95 -1.73
CA PRO A 9 24.36 -12.82 -1.03
C PRO A 9 24.15 -12.41 0.44
N ASP A 10 25.22 -12.02 1.15
CA ASP A 10 25.12 -11.56 2.54
C ASP A 10 24.28 -10.31 2.69
N ARG A 11 24.47 -9.32 1.79
CA ARG A 11 23.66 -8.09 1.79
C ARG A 11 22.20 -8.39 1.52
N GLN A 12 21.91 -9.24 0.53
CA GLN A 12 20.54 -9.69 0.24
C GLN A 12 19.91 -10.37 1.45
N LYS A 13 20.65 -11.27 2.11
CA LYS A 13 20.19 -11.93 3.33
C LYS A 13 19.87 -10.91 4.42
N THR A 14 20.78 -9.98 4.72
CA THR A 14 20.56 -8.93 5.73
C THR A 14 19.34 -8.07 5.41
N ILE A 15 19.16 -7.67 4.15
CA ILE A 15 17.99 -6.89 3.72
C ILE A 15 16.71 -7.70 3.97
N CYS A 16 16.64 -8.93 3.48
CA CYS A 16 15.46 -9.77 3.63
C CYS A 16 15.17 -10.13 5.09
N ASP A 17 16.19 -10.33 5.92
CA ASP A 17 16.05 -10.59 7.36
C ASP A 17 15.46 -9.37 8.08
N ALA A 18 15.94 -8.16 7.75
CA ALA A 18 15.42 -6.91 8.30
C ALA A 18 13.95 -6.67 7.90
N LEU A 19 13.61 -6.89 6.62
CA LEU A 19 12.22 -6.76 6.15
C LEU A 19 11.30 -7.81 6.78
N ARG A 20 11.75 -9.06 6.95
CA ARG A 20 11.00 -10.10 7.68
C ARG A 20 10.74 -9.75 9.14
N ALA A 21 11.62 -8.95 9.75
CA ALA A 21 11.41 -8.42 11.09
C ALA A 21 10.40 -7.25 11.13
N GLY A 22 9.93 -6.76 9.98
CA GLY A 22 9.00 -5.63 9.87
C GLY A 22 9.69 -4.26 9.82
N LEU A 23 11.00 -4.22 9.55
CA LEU A 23 11.72 -2.94 9.41
C LEU A 23 11.49 -2.32 8.03
N PHE A 24 11.62 -1.00 7.95
CA PHE A 24 11.53 -0.26 6.69
C PHE A 24 12.75 -0.50 5.79
N HIS A 25 12.54 -0.35 4.48
CA HIS A 25 13.58 -0.44 3.44
C HIS A 25 14.84 0.39 3.74
N ALA A 26 14.69 1.62 4.24
CA ALA A 26 15.81 2.48 4.57
C ALA A 26 16.68 1.89 5.70
N THR A 27 16.04 1.32 6.72
CA THR A 27 16.72 0.63 7.83
C THR A 27 17.39 -0.66 7.35
N ALA A 28 16.69 -1.45 6.53
CA ALA A 28 17.24 -2.66 5.92
C ALA A 28 18.48 -2.36 5.06
N ALA A 29 18.44 -1.27 4.28
CA ALA A 29 19.56 -0.79 3.49
C ALA A 29 20.76 -0.42 4.39
N ALA A 30 20.52 0.37 5.44
CA ALA A 30 21.54 0.77 6.39
C ALA A 30 22.21 -0.44 7.07
N LEU A 31 21.42 -1.42 7.51
CA LEU A 31 21.92 -2.67 8.12
C LEU A 31 22.80 -3.49 7.16
N ALA A 32 22.48 -3.47 5.86
CA ALA A 32 23.28 -4.13 4.82
C ALA A 32 24.46 -3.27 4.30
N GLY A 33 24.69 -2.10 4.89
CA GLY A 33 25.77 -1.19 4.50
C GLY A 33 25.60 -0.64 3.08
N VAL A 34 24.36 -0.46 2.62
CA VAL A 34 24.02 0.14 1.32
C VAL A 34 23.15 1.38 1.52
N GLY A 35 23.29 2.39 0.65
CA GLY A 35 22.44 3.58 0.73
C GLY A 35 20.99 3.27 0.32
N ASP A 36 20.00 3.93 0.95
CA ASP A 36 18.57 3.72 0.67
C ASP A 36 18.23 3.88 -0.83
N ALA A 37 18.73 4.96 -1.45
CA ALA A 37 18.55 5.20 -2.88
C ALA A 37 19.13 4.07 -3.75
N THR A 38 20.18 3.38 -3.28
CA THR A 38 20.78 2.24 -3.98
C THR A 38 19.87 1.03 -3.91
N LEU A 39 19.36 0.70 -2.71
CA LEU A 39 18.40 -0.38 -2.55
C LEU A 39 17.15 -0.14 -3.40
N ARG A 40 16.57 1.07 -3.36
CA ARG A 40 15.39 1.43 -4.18
C ARG A 40 15.64 1.23 -5.67
N ARG A 41 16.81 1.64 -6.18
CA ARG A 41 17.19 1.41 -7.58
C ARG A 41 17.32 -0.07 -7.92
N TRP A 42 17.90 -0.87 -7.02
CA TRP A 42 18.00 -2.33 -7.22
C TRP A 42 16.64 -3.00 -7.27
N LEU A 43 15.73 -2.64 -6.37
CA LEU A 43 14.38 -3.16 -6.33
C LEU A 43 13.56 -2.72 -7.55
N GLN A 44 13.71 -1.47 -7.98
CA GLN A 44 13.07 -0.97 -9.19
C GLN A 44 13.52 -1.77 -10.42
N ARG A 45 14.83 -1.92 -10.60
CA ARG A 45 15.39 -2.76 -11.67
C ARG A 45 14.91 -4.22 -11.58
N GLY A 46 14.82 -4.76 -10.37
CA GLY A 46 14.32 -6.11 -10.14
C GLY A 46 12.87 -6.28 -10.56
N ARG A 47 12.00 -5.30 -10.28
CA ARG A 47 10.60 -5.29 -10.75
C ARG A 47 10.50 -5.21 -12.27
N GLU A 48 11.34 -4.40 -12.92
CA GLU A 48 11.41 -4.32 -14.38
C GLU A 48 11.89 -5.63 -15.01
N ASP A 49 12.87 -6.29 -14.39
CA ASP A 49 13.33 -7.61 -14.82
C ASP A 49 12.23 -8.67 -14.67
N LEU A 50 11.49 -8.69 -13.55
CA LEU A 50 10.34 -9.58 -13.35
C LEU A 50 9.22 -9.34 -14.37
N ALA A 51 8.87 -8.08 -14.63
CA ALA A 51 7.83 -7.71 -15.60
C ALA A 51 8.19 -8.15 -17.03
N ALA A 52 9.50 -8.17 -17.34
CA ALA A 52 10.01 -8.64 -18.62
C ALA A 52 10.35 -10.14 -18.65
N GLY A 53 10.01 -10.91 -17.60
CA GLY A 53 10.27 -12.35 -17.53
C GLY A 53 11.75 -12.73 -17.40
N ARG A 54 12.63 -11.82 -16.98
CA ARG A 54 14.07 -12.05 -16.83
C ARG A 54 14.42 -12.52 -15.42
N ALA A 55 15.06 -13.69 -15.32
CA ALA A 55 15.57 -14.22 -14.06
C ALA A 55 16.98 -13.67 -13.75
N THR A 56 17.05 -12.41 -13.31
CA THR A 56 18.31 -11.78 -12.89
C THR A 56 18.46 -11.77 -11.36
N LYS A 57 19.67 -11.51 -10.86
CA LYS A 57 19.90 -11.31 -9.41
C LYS A 57 19.06 -10.18 -8.81
N TRP A 58 18.69 -9.18 -9.61
CA TRP A 58 17.84 -8.07 -9.18
C TRP A 58 16.38 -8.53 -9.07
N ALA A 59 15.92 -9.35 -10.03
CA ALA A 59 14.61 -9.99 -9.98
C ALA A 59 14.48 -10.89 -8.73
N THR A 60 15.49 -11.70 -8.44
CA THR A 60 15.54 -12.53 -7.23
C THR A 60 15.49 -11.67 -5.97
N LEU A 61 16.30 -10.60 -5.88
CA LEU A 61 16.24 -9.68 -4.74
C LEU A 61 14.83 -9.11 -4.56
N ALA A 62 14.21 -8.58 -5.61
CA ALA A 62 12.88 -7.98 -5.54
C ALA A 62 11.80 -8.98 -5.11
N GLN A 63 11.87 -10.22 -5.61
CA GLN A 63 10.96 -11.29 -5.22
C GLN A 63 11.16 -11.69 -3.75
N ASP A 64 12.42 -11.85 -3.32
CA ASP A 64 12.74 -12.23 -1.94
C ASP A 64 12.35 -11.14 -0.94
N THR A 65 12.56 -9.86 -1.28
CA THR A 65 12.11 -8.75 -0.42
C THR A 65 10.60 -8.67 -0.34
N ALA A 66 9.88 -8.85 -1.45
CA ALA A 66 8.42 -8.87 -1.44
C ALA A 66 7.88 -10.02 -0.58
N ARG A 67 8.50 -11.20 -0.68
CA ARG A 67 8.18 -12.34 0.18
C ARG A 67 8.50 -12.07 1.65
N ALA A 68 9.61 -11.39 1.93
CA ALA A 68 10.01 -10.99 3.28
C ALA A 68 8.98 -10.05 3.93
N GLU A 69 8.49 -9.06 3.19
CA GLU A 69 7.47 -8.12 3.65
C GLU A 69 6.13 -8.82 3.90
N ALA A 70 5.69 -9.66 2.97
CA ALA A 70 4.48 -10.48 3.17
C ALA A 70 4.59 -11.39 4.40
N THR A 71 5.78 -11.93 4.68
CA THR A 71 6.03 -12.72 5.90
C THR A 71 5.90 -11.88 7.16
N ALA A 72 6.40 -10.65 7.14
CA ALA A 72 6.26 -9.72 8.27
C ALA A 72 4.78 -9.35 8.49
N GLU A 73 4.05 -9.05 7.42
CA GLU A 73 2.63 -8.71 7.48
C GLU A 73 1.80 -9.84 8.10
N VAL A 74 1.99 -11.08 7.64
CA VAL A 74 1.33 -12.27 8.22
C VAL A 74 1.66 -12.43 9.69
N ARG A 75 2.93 -12.22 10.08
CA ARG A 75 3.35 -12.30 11.48
C ARG A 75 2.63 -11.25 12.34
N TRP A 76 2.60 -10.00 11.91
CA TRP A 76 1.94 -8.92 12.66
C TRP A 76 0.43 -9.13 12.74
N ALA A 77 -0.22 -9.52 11.64
CA ALA A 77 -1.64 -9.88 11.63
C ALA A 77 -1.93 -11.03 12.61
N GLY A 78 -1.08 -12.06 12.64
CA GLY A 78 -1.18 -13.15 13.60
C GLY A 78 -1.06 -12.70 15.05
N GLN A 79 -0.14 -11.77 15.36
CA GLN A 79 -0.01 -11.20 16.71
C GLN A 79 -1.25 -10.43 17.15
N ILE A 80 -1.84 -9.64 16.24
CA ILE A 80 -3.10 -8.93 16.51
C ILE A 80 -4.23 -9.92 16.78
N GLN A 81 -4.32 -10.99 15.98
CA GLN A 81 -5.29 -12.06 16.19
C GLN A 81 -5.09 -12.76 17.55
N THR A 82 -3.85 -13.05 17.94
CA THR A 82 -3.53 -13.63 19.25
C THR A 82 -3.93 -12.69 20.38
N ALA A 83 -3.66 -11.38 20.28
CA ALA A 83 -4.07 -10.39 21.28
C ALA A 83 -5.60 -10.32 21.42
N ALA A 84 -6.33 -10.35 20.29
CA ALA A 84 -7.79 -10.40 20.29
C ALA A 84 -8.32 -11.66 20.99
N ALA A 85 -7.73 -12.83 20.69
CA ALA A 85 -8.10 -14.11 21.31
C ALA A 85 -7.77 -14.15 22.82
N ALA A 86 -6.72 -13.44 23.24
CA ALA A 86 -6.35 -13.29 24.66
C ALA A 86 -7.27 -12.34 25.45
N GLY A 87 -8.22 -11.68 24.78
CA GLY A 87 -9.24 -10.83 25.42
C GLY A 87 -9.05 -9.33 25.21
N ASP A 88 -8.05 -8.88 24.42
CA ASP A 88 -7.98 -7.48 24.02
C ASP A 88 -9.03 -7.18 22.94
N TRP A 89 -10.19 -6.69 23.38
CA TRP A 89 -11.29 -6.34 22.50
C TRP A 89 -10.91 -5.29 21.45
N ARG A 90 -9.91 -4.43 21.71
CA ARG A 90 -9.48 -3.39 20.76
C ARG A 90 -8.81 -4.00 19.54
N ALA A 91 -8.00 -5.04 19.73
CA ALA A 91 -7.40 -5.80 18.64
C ALA A 91 -8.48 -6.47 17.78
N GLY A 92 -9.51 -7.04 18.41
CA GLY A 92 -10.66 -7.60 17.71
C GLY A 92 -11.47 -6.56 16.94
N ALA A 93 -11.77 -5.42 17.57
CA ALA A 93 -12.48 -4.30 16.94
C ALA A 93 -11.71 -3.72 15.75
N TRP A 94 -10.39 -3.55 15.89
CA TRP A 94 -9.50 -3.08 14.83
C TRP A 94 -9.52 -4.02 13.60
N MET A 95 -9.45 -5.34 13.82
CA MET A 95 -9.54 -6.28 12.69
C MET A 95 -10.91 -6.22 12.00
N LEU A 96 -12.01 -6.13 12.77
CA LEU A 96 -13.35 -6.06 12.20
C LEU A 96 -13.56 -4.79 11.37
N SER A 97 -13.11 -3.64 11.86
CA SER A 97 -13.24 -2.37 11.16
C SER A 97 -12.47 -2.35 9.83
N HIS A 98 -11.31 -3.01 9.77
CA HIS A 98 -10.50 -3.08 8.54
C HIS A 98 -10.99 -4.16 7.56
N ARG A 99 -11.50 -5.29 8.07
CA ARG A 99 -12.01 -6.40 7.23
C ARG A 99 -13.40 -6.10 6.66
N PHE A 100 -14.22 -5.39 7.42
CA PHE A 100 -15.63 -5.14 7.11
C PHE A 100 -15.98 -3.66 7.37
N PRO A 101 -15.32 -2.70 6.69
CA PRO A 101 -15.44 -1.28 7.00
C PRO A 101 -16.89 -0.80 6.94
N ALA A 102 -17.67 -1.19 5.93
CA ALA A 102 -19.08 -0.78 5.81
C ALA A 102 -19.95 -1.10 7.04
N ARG A 103 -19.60 -2.13 7.83
CA ARG A 103 -20.36 -2.56 9.01
C ARG A 103 -19.72 -2.17 10.34
N TRP A 104 -18.40 -2.04 10.38
CA TRP A 104 -17.62 -1.95 11.62
C TRP A 104 -16.62 -0.79 11.65
N SER A 105 -16.52 0.02 10.59
CA SER A 105 -15.70 1.23 10.65
C SER A 105 -16.34 2.26 11.59
N ASP A 106 -15.49 3.08 12.21
CA ASP A 106 -15.96 4.24 12.95
C ASP A 106 -16.70 5.17 11.98
N LYS A 107 -17.92 5.55 12.37
CA LYS A 107 -18.70 6.57 11.65
C LYS A 107 -18.40 7.90 12.30
N ILE A 108 -17.67 8.76 11.60
CA ILE A 108 -17.43 10.13 12.02
C ILE A 108 -18.53 10.98 11.38
N ASP A 109 -19.41 11.54 12.20
CA ASP A 109 -20.34 12.57 11.77
C ASP A 109 -19.61 13.91 11.84
N VAL A 110 -19.43 14.57 10.70
CA VAL A 110 -18.74 15.86 10.60
C VAL A 110 -19.79 16.91 10.30
N THR A 111 -20.17 17.68 11.32
CA THR A 111 -21.00 18.87 11.13
C THR A 111 -20.12 20.02 10.65
N LEU A 112 -20.29 20.41 9.38
CA LEU A 112 -19.66 21.59 8.82
C LEU A 112 -20.57 22.79 9.08
N GLY A 113 -20.14 23.69 9.98
CA GLY A 113 -20.77 24.98 10.18
C GLY A 113 -20.44 25.89 9.01
N LEU A 114 -21.23 25.82 7.94
CA LEU A 114 -21.16 26.74 6.82
C LEU A 114 -22.06 27.94 7.13
N GLU A 115 -21.60 29.15 6.79
CA GLU A 115 -22.47 30.33 6.79
C GLU A 115 -23.62 30.10 5.79
N ASP A 116 -24.81 30.66 6.09
CA ASP A 116 -25.99 30.51 5.24
C ASP A 116 -25.67 30.88 3.78
N GLY A 117 -25.94 29.95 2.87
CA GLY A 117 -25.69 30.09 1.43
C GLY A 117 -24.32 29.64 0.94
N ALA A 118 -23.34 29.37 1.82
CA ALA A 118 -22.03 28.89 1.40
C ALA A 118 -22.06 27.43 0.88
N PHE A 119 -23.01 26.62 1.35
CA PHE A 119 -23.22 25.26 0.84
C PHE A 119 -23.77 25.28 -0.60
N ASP A 120 -24.76 26.14 -0.88
CA ASP A 120 -25.37 26.26 -2.20
C ASP A 120 -24.38 26.78 -3.25
N GLU A 121 -23.49 27.69 -2.85
CA GLU A 121 -22.39 28.17 -3.69
C GLU A 121 -21.44 27.04 -4.09
N VAL A 122 -21.02 26.24 -3.11
CA VAL A 122 -20.12 25.09 -3.34
C VAL A 122 -20.78 24.01 -4.18
N VAL A 123 -22.06 23.70 -3.92
CA VAL A 123 -22.82 22.73 -4.69
C VAL A 123 -22.99 23.19 -6.14
N ARG A 124 -23.26 24.48 -6.38
CA ARG A 124 -23.37 25.02 -7.74
C ARG A 124 -22.04 25.00 -8.48
N GLN A 125 -20.94 25.39 -7.83
CA GLN A 125 -19.60 25.31 -8.43
C GLN A 125 -19.18 23.88 -8.77
N LEU A 126 -19.51 22.91 -7.91
CA LEU A 126 -19.30 21.48 -8.20
C LEU A 126 -20.20 20.99 -9.35
N ALA A 127 -21.45 21.43 -9.41
CA ALA A 127 -22.37 21.07 -10.49
C ALA A 127 -21.86 21.58 -11.84
N ASP A 128 -21.43 22.83 -11.93
CA ASP A 128 -20.85 23.41 -13.15
C ASP A 128 -19.59 22.63 -13.60
N LEU A 129 -18.76 22.19 -12.64
CA LEU A 129 -17.56 21.39 -12.92
C LEU A 129 -17.86 19.95 -13.41
N VAL A 130 -18.99 19.37 -12.99
CA VAL A 130 -19.41 18.00 -13.37
C VAL A 130 -20.19 18.00 -14.69
N VAL A 131 -20.92 19.09 -15.00
CA VAL A 131 -21.67 19.23 -16.27
C VAL A 131 -20.73 19.27 -17.48
N ASP A 132 -19.51 19.79 -17.34
CA ASP A 132 -18.47 19.76 -18.39
C ASP A 132 -17.87 18.36 -18.66
N HIS A 133 -18.27 17.31 -17.93
CA HIS A 133 -17.82 15.92 -18.14
C HIS A 133 -18.96 14.92 -18.41
N VAL A 134 -20.20 15.38 -18.61
CA VAL A 134 -21.30 14.53 -19.07
C VAL A 134 -21.57 14.84 -20.54
N ASP A 135 -21.02 14.00 -21.41
CA ASP A 135 -21.26 14.03 -22.86
C ASP A 135 -22.78 13.91 -23.14
N PRO A 136 -23.45 14.94 -23.68
CA PRO A 136 -24.90 14.94 -23.85
C PRO A 136 -25.40 14.05 -25.01
N GLU A 137 -24.51 13.45 -25.81
CA GLU A 137 -24.86 12.64 -26.99
C GLU A 137 -24.57 11.12 -26.85
N ALA A 138 -24.81 10.52 -25.69
CA ALA A 138 -24.93 9.05 -25.63
C ALA A 138 -26.39 8.61 -25.84
N PRO A 139 -26.78 8.02 -27.00
CA PRO A 139 -28.16 7.64 -27.26
C PRO A 139 -28.64 6.51 -26.33
N ASN A 140 -29.90 6.64 -25.92
CA ASN A 140 -30.62 5.92 -24.87
C ASN A 140 -30.95 4.43 -25.19
N GLY A 141 -30.00 3.66 -25.74
CA GLY A 141 -30.24 2.33 -26.30
C GLY A 141 -29.33 1.19 -25.81
N GLN A 142 -28.29 1.45 -25.01
CA GLN A 142 -27.34 0.40 -24.60
C GLN A 142 -27.24 0.18 -23.07
N ARG A 143 -28.36 0.34 -22.35
CA ARG A 143 -28.45 -0.19 -20.97
C ARG A 143 -28.90 -1.65 -21.01
N GLY A 144 -27.95 -2.55 -21.28
CA GLY A 144 -28.11 -3.97 -20.97
C GLY A 144 -27.99 -4.22 -19.45
N PRO A 145 -28.64 -5.26 -18.89
CA PRO A 145 -28.65 -5.47 -17.45
C PRO A 145 -27.31 -6.00 -16.95
N ALA A 146 -26.74 -5.34 -15.93
CA ALA A 146 -25.57 -5.85 -15.24
C ALA A 146 -25.95 -7.10 -14.43
N ARG A 147 -25.27 -8.20 -14.74
CA ARG A 147 -25.10 -9.37 -13.86
C ARG A 147 -24.14 -9.02 -12.72
#